data_AF-A0ABD2YBF6-F1
#
_entry.id   AF-A0ABD2YBF6-F1
#
_cell.length_a   1.000
_cell.length_b   1.000
_cell.length_c   1.000
_cell.angle_alpha   90.00
_cell.angle_beta   90.00
_cell.angle_gamma   90.00
#
_symmetry.space_group_name_H-M   'P 1'
#
loop_
_entity.id
_entity.type
_entity.pdbx_description
1 polymer ?
#
loop_
_entity_poly.entity_id
_entity_poly.type
_entity_poly.pdbx_seq_one_letter_code
_entity_poly.pdbx_strand_id
1 'polypeptide(L)'
;MENFTWRQAIRITISEIKKHPWFLKNLPIELMEGGSLQGNDINTPSQSIDEVLAILQVARTQEVAKAGLLSLASLDLDDLDDADIEEDIEASGDFVCAI
;
A
#
# COMPACT_ATOMS: atom_id res chain seq x y z
N MET A 1 14.47 -37.20 16.68
CA MET A 1 13.94 -36.17 15.77
C MET A 1 12.64 -35.68 16.38
N GLU A 2 12.59 -34.42 16.79
CA GLU A 2 11.42 -33.85 17.46
C GLU A 2 10.33 -33.53 16.43
N ASN A 3 9.10 -33.93 16.75
CA ASN A 3 7.95 -33.86 15.87
C ASN A 3 7.39 -32.44 15.89
N PHE A 4 7.63 -31.64 14.85
CA PHE A 4 7.03 -30.30 14.72
C PHE A 4 5.54 -30.43 14.44
N THR A 5 4.71 -30.28 15.48
CA THR A 5 3.24 -30.31 15.34
C THR A 5 2.74 -28.96 14.82
N TRP A 6 2.02 -28.97 13.70
CA TRP A 6 1.53 -27.77 12.99
C TRP A 6 0.40 -27.00 13.70
N ARG A 7 0.19 -27.20 15.00
CA ARG A 7 -0.88 -26.52 15.75
C ARG A 7 -0.48 -25.06 16.01
N GLN A 8 -1.33 -24.13 15.58
CA GLN A 8 -1.10 -22.69 15.78
C GLN A 8 -0.93 -22.31 17.26
N ALA A 9 -1.65 -23.01 18.17
CA ALA A 9 -1.56 -22.80 19.61
C ALA A 9 -0.24 -23.28 20.26
N ILE A 10 0.62 -24.00 19.52
CA ILE A 10 1.88 -24.56 20.02
C ILE A 10 3.08 -23.95 19.26
N ARG A 11 2.87 -22.83 18.55
CA ARG A 11 3.98 -22.10 17.91
C ARG A 11 4.78 -21.36 18.96
N ILE A 12 6.10 -21.45 18.85
CA ILE A 12 7.03 -20.63 19.62
C ILE A 12 6.86 -19.15 19.26
N THR A 13 7.02 -18.28 20.24
CA THR A 13 6.94 -16.81 20.11
C THR A 13 8.21 -16.23 19.48
N ILE A 14 8.13 -15.01 18.96
CA ILE A 14 9.31 -14.28 18.46
C ILE A 14 10.36 -14.11 19.56
N SER A 15 9.94 -13.84 20.80
CA SER A 15 10.85 -13.72 21.95
C SER A 15 11.60 -15.02 22.24
N GLU A 16 10.98 -16.18 22.04
CA GLU A 16 11.62 -17.49 22.19
C GLU A 16 12.56 -17.78 21.01
N ILE A 17 12.16 -17.44 19.78
CA ILE A 17 13.01 -17.57 18.58
C ILE A 17 14.29 -16.73 18.73
N LYS A 18 14.18 -15.46 19.16
CA LYS A 18 15.35 -14.57 19.36
C LYS A 18 16.38 -15.12 20.36
N LYS A 19 15.96 -15.99 21.29
CA LYS A 19 16.83 -16.63 22.28
C LYS A 19 17.34 -18.01 21.84
N HIS A 20 16.78 -18.55 20.75
CA HIS A 20 17.07 -19.92 20.35
C HIS A 20 18.48 -20.03 19.73
N PRO A 21 19.31 -21.01 20.14
CA PRO A 21 20.69 -21.17 19.64
C PRO A 21 20.84 -21.22 18.12
N TRP A 22 19.92 -21.88 17.40
CA TRP A 22 19.90 -21.88 15.93
C TRP A 22 19.77 -20.49 15.31
N PHE A 23 18.99 -19.58 15.91
CA PHE A 23 18.76 -18.23 15.40
C PHE A 23 19.96 -17.32 15.63
N LEU A 24 20.63 -17.50 16.77
CA LEU A 24 21.84 -16.76 17.12
C LEU A 24 23.08 -17.24 16.34
N LYS A 25 23.06 -18.48 15.84
CA LYS A 25 24.17 -19.03 15.08
C LYS A 25 24.31 -18.30 13.74
N ASN A 26 25.40 -17.54 13.59
CA ASN A 26 25.69 -16.68 12.44
C ASN A 26 24.68 -15.54 12.22
N LEU A 27 24.03 -15.04 13.29
CA LEU A 27 23.21 -13.85 13.18
C LEU A 27 24.08 -12.65 12.76
N PRO A 28 23.78 -11.97 11.64
CA PRO A 28 24.52 -10.78 11.23
C PRO A 28 24.50 -9.71 12.31
N ILE A 29 25.64 -9.04 12.53
CA ILE A 29 25.78 -8.01 13.57
C ILE A 29 24.79 -6.85 13.40
N GLU A 30 24.42 -6.54 12.16
CA GLU A 30 23.42 -5.53 11.80
C GLU A 30 22.01 -5.87 12.33
N LEU A 31 21.72 -7.16 12.53
CA LEU A 31 20.43 -7.66 13.01
C LEU A 31 20.43 -7.99 14.51
N MET A 32 21.58 -7.87 15.17
CA MET A 32 21.67 -8.02 16.63
C MET A 32 21.02 -6.82 17.33
N GLU A 33 20.74 -6.95 18.63
CA GLU A 33 20.20 -5.84 19.42
C GLU A 33 21.22 -4.69 19.49
N GLY A 34 20.82 -3.50 19.02
CA GLY A 34 21.73 -2.37 18.82
C GLY A 34 22.52 -2.41 17.51
N GLY A 35 22.32 -3.44 16.68
CA GLY A 35 22.75 -3.46 15.30
C GLY A 35 22.04 -2.36 14.51
N SER A 36 22.79 -1.69 13.64
CA SER A 36 22.27 -0.72 12.70
C SER A 36 22.64 -1.18 11.32
N LEU A 37 21.63 -1.49 10.50
CA LEU A 37 21.80 -1.52 9.07
C LEU A 37 21.94 -0.05 8.65
N GLN A 38 23.17 0.42 8.48
CA GLN A 38 23.46 1.76 7.96
C GLN A 38 23.16 1.80 6.45
N GLY A 39 21.91 1.50 6.11
CA GLY A 39 21.36 1.67 4.78
C GLY A 39 20.64 2.99 4.74
N ASN A 40 21.37 4.08 4.50
CA ASN A 40 20.78 5.18 3.75
C ASN A 40 20.57 4.64 2.34
N ASP A 41 19.54 3.81 2.14
CA ASP A 41 19.19 3.37 0.81
C ASP A 41 18.77 4.63 0.07
N ILE A 42 19.63 5.05 -0.85
CA ILE A 42 19.48 6.28 -1.64
C ILE A 42 18.16 6.21 -2.44
N ASN A 43 17.60 5.00 -2.60
CA ASN A 43 16.31 4.74 -3.24
C ASN A 43 15.11 4.81 -2.28
N THR A 44 15.31 4.96 -0.96
CA THR A 44 14.24 5.28 -0.01
C THR A 44 14.26 6.77 0.32
N PRO A 45 13.45 7.60 -0.37
CA PRO A 45 13.37 9.01 -0.02
C PRO A 45 12.86 9.15 1.41
N SER A 46 13.54 9.97 2.22
CA SER A 46 13.06 10.33 3.55
C SER A 46 11.91 11.32 3.39
N GLN A 47 10.67 10.82 3.41
CA GLN A 47 9.47 11.63 3.37
C GLN A 47 8.90 11.79 4.79
N SER A 48 8.44 12.98 5.11
CA SER A 48 7.73 13.25 6.35
C SER A 48 6.30 12.69 6.30
N ILE A 49 5.72 12.42 7.47
CA ILE A 49 4.30 11.99 7.58
C ILE A 49 3.37 13.03 6.94
N ASP A 50 3.65 14.32 7.13
CA ASP A 50 2.84 15.41 6.60
C ASP A 50 2.84 15.44 5.07
N GLU A 51 4.00 15.24 4.42
CA GLU A 51 4.10 15.15 2.96
C GLU A 51 3.33 13.96 2.41
N VAL A 52 3.45 12.79 3.06
CA VAL A 52 2.70 11.59 2.67
C VAL A 52 1.19 11.84 2.77
N LEU A 53 0.74 12.50 3.83
CA LEU A 53 -0.68 12.85 3.99
C LEU A 53 -1.16 13.87 2.94
N ALA A 54 -0.35 14.87 2.62
CA ALA A 54 -0.66 15.85 1.59
C ALA A 54 -0.82 15.20 0.21
N ILE A 55 0.10 14.29 -0.16
CA ILE A 55 0.02 13.53 -1.42
C ILE A 55 -1.24 12.66 -1.45
N LEU A 56 -1.57 11.97 -0.34
CA LEU A 56 -2.79 11.17 -0.25
C LEU A 56 -4.06 12.00 -0.43
N GLN A 57 -4.09 13.23 0.10
CA GLN A 57 -5.22 14.15 -0.10
C GLN A 57 -5.37 14.54 -1.57
N VAL A 58 -4.28 14.96 -2.22
CA VAL A 58 -4.27 15.32 -3.64
C VAL A 58 -4.72 14.13 -4.51
N ALA A 59 -4.17 12.93 -4.27
CA ALA A 59 -4.50 11.73 -5.03
C ALA A 59 -5.99 11.36 -4.93
N ARG A 60 -6.59 11.49 -3.74
CA ARG A 60 -8.03 11.25 -3.52
C ARG A 60 -8.90 12.26 -4.26
N THR A 61 -8.48 13.52 -4.35
CA THR A 61 -9.21 14.55 -5.09
C THR A 61 -9.04 14.45 -6.61
N GLN A 62 -7.95 13.85 -7.09
CA GLN A 62 -7.66 13.71 -8.52
C GLN A 62 -8.54 12.69 -9.25
N GLU A 63 -9.17 11.72 -8.55
CA GLU A 63 -10.17 10.84 -9.20
C GLU A 63 -11.41 11.61 -9.67
N VAL A 64 -11.79 12.69 -9.00
CA VAL A 64 -12.92 13.55 -9.45
C VAL A 64 -12.52 14.39 -10.68
N ALA A 65 -11.23 14.68 -10.86
CA ALA A 65 -10.73 15.48 -11.98
C ALA A 65 -10.34 14.65 -13.23
N LYS A 66 -10.28 13.32 -13.13
CA LYS A 66 -9.94 12.44 -14.27
C LYS A 66 -11.08 12.26 -15.28
N ALA A 67 -12.28 12.73 -14.98
CA ALA A 67 -13.30 12.97 -16.01
C ALA A 67 -13.00 14.23 -16.88
N GLY A 68 -12.03 15.07 -16.50
CA GLY A 68 -11.73 16.34 -17.18
C GLY A 68 -10.28 16.53 -17.66
N LEU A 69 -9.39 15.55 -17.48
CA LEU A 69 -7.96 15.69 -17.83
C LEU A 69 -7.66 15.59 -19.34
N LEU A 70 -8.68 15.59 -20.21
CA LEU A 70 -8.49 15.78 -21.65
C LEU A 70 -8.54 17.25 -22.08
N SER A 71 -8.86 18.20 -21.18
CA SER A 71 -9.07 19.61 -21.54
C SER A 71 -7.92 20.55 -21.12
N LEU A 72 -6.66 20.14 -21.36
CA LEU A 72 -5.53 21.07 -21.24
C LEU A 72 -4.60 21.06 -22.46
N ALA A 73 -5.11 20.63 -23.62
CA ALA A 73 -4.42 20.76 -24.88
C ALA A 73 -5.39 21.30 -25.95
N SER A 74 -5.65 22.61 -25.88
CA SER A 74 -5.97 23.42 -27.06
C SER A 74 -7.03 22.85 -28.01
N LEU A 75 -8.31 22.98 -27.68
CA LEU A 75 -9.35 23.02 -28.71
C LEU A 75 -10.33 24.15 -28.39
N ASP A 76 -10.51 24.99 -29.40
CA ASP A 76 -11.57 25.99 -29.54
C ASP A 76 -12.93 25.30 -29.29
N LEU A 77 -13.66 25.71 -28.25
CA LEU A 77 -14.89 25.04 -27.76
C LEU A 77 -16.18 25.75 -28.22
N ASP A 78 -16.18 26.39 -29.38
CA ASP A 78 -17.38 27.04 -29.94
C ASP A 78 -18.21 26.11 -30.86
N ASP A 79 -17.85 24.83 -31.03
CA ASP A 79 -18.48 23.92 -32.00
C ASP A 79 -18.93 22.55 -31.42
N LEU A 80 -19.21 22.48 -30.12
CA LEU A 80 -19.84 21.29 -29.50
C LEU A 80 -21.26 21.63 -29.03
N ASP A 81 -22.12 21.95 -29.99
CA ASP A 81 -23.57 21.83 -29.85
C ASP A 81 -23.96 20.38 -30.21
N ASP A 82 -24.87 19.80 -29.45
CA ASP A 82 -25.44 18.44 -29.59
C ASP A 82 -24.52 17.22 -29.36
N ALA A 83 -24.42 16.81 -28.09
CA ALA A 83 -24.43 15.39 -27.76
C ALA A 83 -25.08 15.19 -26.38
N ASP A 84 -26.40 14.97 -26.38
CA ASP A 84 -27.15 14.39 -25.27
C ASP A 84 -26.56 13.01 -24.94
N ILE A 85 -25.68 12.96 -23.94
CA ILE A 85 -25.23 11.70 -23.33
C ILE A 85 -26.06 11.51 -22.06
N GLU A 86 -27.31 11.11 -22.24
CA GLU A 86 -28.05 10.41 -21.18
C GLU A 86 -27.58 8.95 -21.17
N GLU A 87 -26.53 8.65 -20.40
CA GLU A 87 -26.17 7.26 -20.09
C GLU A 87 -26.63 6.93 -18.67
N ASP A 88 -27.76 6.23 -18.64
CA ASP A 88 -28.50 5.69 -17.51
C ASP A 88 -27.62 4.73 -16.69
N ILE A 89 -26.99 5.22 -15.61
CA ILE A 89 -26.25 4.40 -14.65
C ILE A 89 -27.23 3.94 -13.57
N GLU A 90 -28.12 3.01 -13.93
CA GLU A 90 -28.86 2.21 -12.96
C GLU A 90 -28.44 0.73 -13.05
N ALA A 91 -28.13 0.15 -11.88
CA ALA A 91 -28.00 -1.28 -11.59
C ALA A 91 -26.73 -2.05 -12.03
N SER A 92 -25.69 -2.04 -11.17
CA SER A 92 -24.85 -3.23 -10.92
C SER A 92 -24.00 -3.01 -9.67
N GLY A 93 -24.01 -3.79 -8.59
CA GLY A 93 -24.77 -4.96 -8.18
C GLY A 93 -24.51 -5.15 -6.68
N ASP A 94 -25.56 -5.50 -5.94
CA ASP A 94 -25.54 -5.77 -4.50
C ASP A 94 -24.57 -6.92 -4.17
N PHE A 95 -23.51 -6.65 -3.40
CA PHE A 95 -22.58 -7.68 -2.95
C PHE A 95 -23.07 -8.24 -1.62
N VAL A 96 -23.90 -9.27 -1.68
CA VAL A 96 -24.36 -9.99 -0.49
C VAL A 96 -23.17 -10.74 0.14
N CYS A 97 -22.71 -10.25 1.30
CA CYS A 97 -21.86 -11.03 2.19
C CYS A 97 -22.76 -12.01 2.95
N ALA A 98 -22.81 -13.26 2.51
CA ALA A 98 -23.40 -14.32 3.33
C ALA A 98 -22.60 -14.41 4.65
N ILE A 99 -23.32 -14.19 5.75
CA ILE A 99 -22.89 -14.32 7.15
C ILE A 99 -22.84 -15.78 7.60
#